data_AF-A0A1Z8B9J1-F1
#
_entry.id   AF-A0A1Z8B9J1-F1
#
_cell.length_a   1.000
_cell.length_b   1.000
_cell.length_c   1.000
_cell.angle_alpha   90.00
_cell.angle_beta   90.00
_cell.angle_gamma   90.00
#
_symmetry.space_group_name_H-M   'P 1'
#
loop_
_entity.id
_entity.type
_entity.pdbx_description
1 polymer ?
#
loop_
_entity_poly.entity_id
_entity_poly.type
_entity_poly.pdbx_seq_one_letter_code
_entity_poly.pdbx_strand_id
1 'polypeptide(L)' 'HLKKNYGREYMGIVRSTFLINDQGILVNEWRKVKVKEHLDEVLEAVSQL' A
#
# COMPACT_ATOMS: atom_id res chain seq x y z
N HIS A 1 -7.03 6.56 9.43
CA HIS A 1 -5.92 7.36 10.00
C HIS A 1 -6.44 8.78 10.20
N LEU A 2 -6.38 9.31 11.43
CA LEU A 2 -6.91 10.64 11.73
C LEU A 2 -6.08 11.70 10.98
N LYS A 3 -6.72 12.45 10.08
CA LYS A 3 -6.13 13.58 9.38
C LYS A 3 -6.71 14.85 9.96
N LYS A 4 -5.84 15.81 10.28
CA LYS A 4 -6.23 17.15 10.71
C LYS A 4 -5.78 18.14 9.65
N ASN A 5 -6.72 18.72 8.93
CA ASN A 5 -6.47 19.75 7.92
C ASN A 5 -7.36 20.95 8.24
N TYR A 6 -6.76 22.14 8.34
CA TYR A 6 -7.48 23.39 8.59
C TYR A 6 -8.47 23.32 9.78
N GLY A 7 -8.03 22.73 10.89
CA GLY A 7 -8.85 22.61 12.11
C GLY A 7 -9.96 21.57 12.05
N ARG A 8 -10.12 20.83 10.94
CA ARG A 8 -11.12 19.78 10.79
C ARG A 8 -10.47 18.39 10.81
N GLU A 9 -11.08 17.48 11.54
CA GLU A 9 -10.61 16.10 11.71
C GLU A 9 -11.44 15.15 10.85
N TYR A 10 -10.75 14.33 10.05
CA TYR A 10 -11.38 13.37 9.16
C TYR A 10 -10.64 12.05 9.19
N MET A 11 -11.38 10.96 8.98
CA MET A 11 -10.78 9.65 8.78
C MET A 11 -10.25 9.55 7.36
N GLY A 12 -8.95 9.74 7.22
CA GLY A 12 -8.25 9.59 5.94
C GLY A 12 -7.96 8.13 5.60
N ILE A 13 -7.93 7.88 4.29
CA ILE A 13 -7.48 6.62 3.69
C ILE A 13 -5.96 6.52 3.81
N VAL A 14 -5.46 5.30 4.04
CA VAL A 14 -4.03 4.99 3.99
C VAL A 14 -3.73 4.38 2.62
N ARG A 15 -2.86 5.03 1.84
CA ARG A 15 -2.38 4.49 0.56
C ARG A 15 -1.70 3.14 0.83
N SER A 16 -2.19 2.12 0.14
CA SER A 16 -1.79 0.73 0.33
C SER A 16 -1.78 0.01 -1.02
N THR A 17 -0.96 -1.03 -1.14
CA THR A 17 -0.87 -1.92 -2.29
C THR A 17 -0.92 -3.35 -1.80
N PHE A 18 -1.56 -4.24 -2.56
CA PHE A 18 -1.75 -5.64 -2.21
C PHE A 18 -1.35 -6.48 -3.42
N LEU A 19 -0.59 -7.55 -3.17
CA LEU A 19 -0.20 -8.52 -4.18
C LEU A 19 -0.94 -9.83 -3.91
N ILE A 20 -1.73 -10.25 -4.89
CA ILE A 20 -2.57 -11.45 -4.81
C ILE A 20 -2.12 -12.37 -5.95
N ASN A 21 -1.87 -13.65 -5.64
CA ASN A 21 -1.44 -14.63 -6.63
C ASN A 21 -2.62 -15.19 -7.46
N ASP A 22 -2.32 -16.06 -8.41
CA ASP A 22 -3.30 -16.71 -9.32
C ASP A 22 -4.34 -17.58 -8.59
N GLN A 23 -4.01 -18.07 -7.39
CA GLN A 23 -4.92 -18.80 -6.51
C GLN A 23 -5.83 -17.88 -5.67
N GLY A 24 -5.70 -16.56 -5.82
CA GLY A 24 -6.45 -15.58 -5.05
C GLY A 24 -5.93 -15.37 -3.62
N ILE A 25 -4.72 -15.84 -3.31
CA ILE A 25 -4.10 -15.70 -2.00
C ILE A 25 -3.36 -14.35 -1.92
N LEU A 26 -3.59 -13.59 -0.84
CA LEU A 26 -2.81 -12.40 -0.52
C LEU A 26 -1.40 -12.83 -0.10
N VAL A 27 -0.40 -12.54 -0.94
CA VAL A 27 0.99 -12.96 -0.73
C VAL A 27 1.88 -11.81 -0.25
N ASN A 28 1.47 -10.55 -0.48
CA ASN A 28 2.17 -9.39 0.09
C ASN A 28 1.23 -8.18 0.27
N GLU A 29 1.53 -7.33 1.26
CA GLU A 29 0.82 -6.06 1.47
C GLU A 29 1.76 -4.94 1.92
N TRP A 30 1.56 -3.76 1.32
CA TRP A 30 2.26 -2.53 1.70
C TRP A 30 1.25 -1.51 2.17
N ARG A 31 1.50 -0.92 3.35
CA ARG A 31 0.65 0.13 3.94
C ARG A 31 1.49 1.37 4.20
N LYS A 32 0.86 2.54 4.17
CA LYS A 32 1.54 3.84 4.35
C LYS A 32 2.64 4.07 3.28
N VAL A 33 2.37 3.62 2.07
CA VAL A 33 3.29 3.63 0.93
C VAL A 33 3.85 5.03 0.65
N LYS A 34 5.18 5.12 0.49
CA LYS A 34 5.87 6.27 -0.09
C LYS A 34 6.23 5.98 -1.54
N VAL A 35 5.80 6.85 -2.46
CA VAL A 35 5.83 6.55 -3.92
C VAL A 35 7.24 6.30 -4.46
N LYS A 36 8.25 6.98 -3.93
CA LYS A 36 9.59 7.03 -4.54
C LYS A 36 10.24 5.65 -4.71
N GLU A 37 10.06 4.75 -3.75
CA GLU A 37 10.73 3.44 -3.68
C GLU A 37 9.75 2.28 -3.89
N HIS A 38 8.45 2.56 -3.87
CA HIS A 38 7.40 1.54 -3.86
C HIS A 38 7.31 0.72 -5.14
N LEU A 39 7.63 1.32 -6.30
CA LEU A 39 7.52 0.61 -7.58
C LEU A 39 8.56 -0.52 -7.67
N ASP A 40 9.78 -0.25 -7.24
CA ASP A 40 10.86 -1.25 -7.26
C ASP A 40 10.58 -2.38 -6.28
N GLU A 41 10.08 -2.06 -5.07
CA GLU A 41 9.66 -3.06 -4.07
C GLU A 41 8.55 -3.99 -4.60
N VAL A 42 7.56 -3.42 -5.30
CA VAL A 42 6.46 -4.20 -5.88
C VAL A 42 6.96 -5.07 -7.03
N LEU A 43 7.83 -4.54 -7.90
CA LEU A 43 8.38 -5.28 -9.02
C LEU A 43 9.22 -6.47 -8.55
N GLU A 44 10.07 -6.25 -7.54
CA GLU A 44 10.86 -7.31 -6.92
C GLU A 44 9.94 -8.39 -6.31
N ALA A 45 8.93 -7.99 -5.53
CA ALA A 45 7.99 -8.94 -4.92
C ALA A 45 7.23 -9.78 -5.96
N VAL A 46 6.83 -9.18 -7.10
CA VAL A 46 6.18 -9.90 -8.21
C VAL A 46 7.15 -10.86 -8.89
N SER A 47 8.42 -10.52 -9.00
CA SER A 47 9.43 -11.37 -9.65
C SER A 47 9.75 -12.66 -8.88
N GLN A 48 9.38 -12.73 -7.60
CA GLN A 48 9.61 -13.87 -6.71
C GLN A 48 8.39 -14.79 -6.55
N LEU A 49 7.29 -14.51 -7.25
CA LEU A 49 6.10 -15.36 -7.32
C LEU A 49 6.20 -16.38 -8.45
#